data_AF-A0A258YH49-F1
#
_entry.id   AF-A0A258YH49-F1
#
_cell.length_a   1.000
_cell.length_b   1.000
_cell.length_c   1.000
_cell.angle_alpha   90.00
_cell.angle_beta   90.00
_cell.angle_gamma   90.00
#
_symmetry.space_group_name_H-M   'P 1'
#
loop_
_entity.id
_entity.type
_entity.pdbx_description
1 polymer ?
#
loop_
_entity_poly.entity_id
_entity_poly.type
_entity_poly.pdbx_seq_one_letter_code
_entity_poly.pdbx_strand_id
1 'polypeptide(L)'
;MEDWSELNKLVIEDIWMVRFSENVTSFWFKDLPEKLHFSVSHRPGDLYWNLHLTKNVTDPTDKPKITICKISTQGLTTDFKNLCRYFMSQILEPFPIHRNRCKQASYLIKHEDLKNGKAFGRFRKGMKSTFQKCSKRVGKKEFRVHRNAEAEITAWASSRENQHRILSGLRRVPRRFSKNIESGILLTEKEVTGVIMVGGKLYRLKQGVAAQDVFLSLISQALLTQLHEKIRHAISHVLAASLYKQVERWDNPVEVFVVYAPAENKEVCV
;
A
#
# COMPACT_ATOMS: atom_id res chain seq x y z
N MET A 1 -11.00 -14.60 -6.93
CA MET A 1 -10.12 -13.83 -6.04
C MET A 1 -8.80 -14.56 -6.05
N GLU A 2 -7.70 -13.88 -6.37
CA GLU A 2 -6.37 -14.49 -6.22
C GLU A 2 -6.15 -14.82 -4.74
N ASP A 3 -5.54 -15.98 -4.51
CA ASP A 3 -5.24 -16.47 -3.18
C ASP A 3 -3.93 -15.82 -2.70
N TRP A 4 -4.08 -14.73 -1.95
CA TRP A 4 -2.96 -14.00 -1.33
C TRP A 4 -2.40 -14.73 -0.10
N SER A 5 -2.86 -15.95 0.21
CA SER A 5 -2.52 -16.70 1.43
C SER A 5 -1.04 -17.05 1.58
N GLU A 6 -0.26 -17.04 0.49
CA GLU A 6 1.16 -17.39 0.54
C GLU A 6 2.09 -16.21 0.94
N LEU A 7 1.57 -14.97 1.02
CA LEU A 7 2.40 -13.79 1.23
C LEU A 7 2.64 -13.53 2.74
N ASN A 8 3.63 -14.21 3.31
CA ASN A 8 3.92 -14.15 4.75
C ASN A 8 4.71 -12.90 5.21
N LYS A 9 5.25 -12.10 4.28
CA LYS A 9 6.02 -10.88 4.61
C LYS A 9 6.04 -9.88 3.45
N LEU A 10 5.78 -8.61 3.75
CA LEU A 10 5.94 -7.47 2.86
C LEU A 10 6.85 -6.42 3.52
N VAL A 11 7.95 -6.06 2.86
CA VAL A 11 8.88 -5.02 3.33
C VAL A 11 8.98 -3.95 2.27
N ILE A 12 8.76 -2.70 2.67
CA ILE A 12 9.19 -1.53 1.90
C ILE A 12 10.35 -0.92 2.69
N GLU A 13 11.57 -1.10 2.17
CA GLU A 13 12.81 -0.66 2.83
C GLU A 13 12.70 0.80 3.29
N ASP A 14 13.14 1.06 4.52
CA ASP A 14 13.18 2.38 5.17
C ASP A 14 11.86 3.13 5.35
N ILE A 15 10.71 2.49 5.09
CA ILE A 15 9.39 3.13 5.29
C ILE A 15 8.54 2.30 6.25
N TRP A 16 8.23 1.06 5.89
CA TRP A 16 7.44 0.16 6.74
C TRP A 16 7.66 -1.32 6.42
N MET A 17 7.47 -2.16 7.43
CA MET A 17 7.45 -3.62 7.31
C MET A 17 6.12 -4.13 7.82
N VAL A 18 5.48 -5.04 7.08
CA VAL A 18 4.34 -5.84 7.52
C VAL A 18 4.71 -7.33 7.43
N ARG A 19 4.51 -8.06 8.52
CA ARG A 19 4.61 -9.52 8.58
C ARG A 19 3.20 -10.07 8.73
N PHE A 20 2.81 -10.94 7.82
CA PHE A 20 1.55 -11.65 7.89
C PHE A 20 1.80 -13.02 8.52
N SER A 21 0.96 -13.39 9.47
CA SER A 21 0.91 -14.74 10.04
C SER A 21 -0.55 -15.11 10.20
N GLU A 22 -0.85 -16.39 10.23
CA GLU A 22 -2.22 -16.94 10.23
C GLU A 22 -3.14 -16.23 11.23
N ASN A 23 -2.61 -15.90 12.40
CA ASN A 23 -3.38 -15.37 13.53
C ASN A 23 -2.99 -13.95 13.94
N VAL A 24 -1.93 -13.40 13.34
CA VAL A 24 -1.35 -12.11 13.75
C VAL A 24 -0.72 -11.42 12.54
N THR A 25 -1.09 -10.16 12.31
CA THR A 25 -0.39 -9.27 11.39
C THR A 25 0.44 -8.28 12.20
N SER A 26 1.76 -8.32 12.07
CA SER A 26 2.66 -7.38 12.77
C SER A 26 3.17 -6.32 11.82
N PHE A 27 3.25 -5.07 12.24
CA PHE A 27 3.79 -4.00 11.41
C PHE A 27 4.64 -2.98 12.18
N TRP A 28 5.61 -2.43 11.48
CA TRP A 28 6.61 -1.48 11.95
C TRP A 28 6.80 -0.38 10.92
N PHE A 29 7.15 0.83 11.36
CA PHE A 29 7.51 1.94 10.48
C PHE A 29 8.67 2.74 11.07
N LYS A 30 9.40 3.47 10.22
CA LYS A 30 10.67 4.14 10.55
C LYS A 30 10.62 5.05 11.78
N ASP A 31 9.50 5.75 11.98
CA ASP A 31 9.36 6.71 13.08
C ASP A 31 8.94 6.07 14.41
N LEU A 32 8.72 4.75 14.43
CA LEU A 32 8.45 4.01 15.65
C LEU A 32 9.78 3.59 16.33
N PRO A 33 9.94 3.73 17.66
CA PRO A 33 11.15 3.29 18.35
C PRO A 33 11.52 1.85 18.01
N GLU A 34 12.81 1.58 17.81
CA GLU A 34 13.33 0.33 17.21
C GLU A 34 12.84 -0.97 17.88
N LYS A 35 12.57 -0.92 19.19
CA LYS A 35 12.11 -2.09 19.96
C LYS A 35 10.60 -2.30 19.91
N LEU A 36 9.84 -1.35 19.37
CA LEU A 36 8.38 -1.39 19.36
C LEU A 36 7.86 -1.86 18.00
N HIS A 37 6.72 -2.54 18.02
CA HIS A 37 5.96 -2.86 16.83
C HIS A 37 4.47 -2.90 17.16
N PHE A 38 3.65 -2.67 16.15
CA PHE A 38 2.23 -2.92 16.24
C PHE A 38 1.93 -4.37 15.83
N SER A 39 0.89 -4.95 16.41
CA SER A 39 0.36 -6.24 15.97
C SER A 39 -1.15 -6.27 16.06
N VAL A 40 -1.82 -6.72 15.01
CA VAL A 40 -3.24 -7.02 15.00
C VAL A 40 -3.40 -8.52 15.18
N SER A 41 -3.96 -8.96 16.30
CA SER A 41 -4.34 -10.37 16.50
C SER A 41 -5.77 -10.59 15.97
N HIS A 42 -5.95 -11.61 15.14
CA HIS A 42 -7.21 -11.90 14.45
C HIS A 42 -7.51 -13.41 14.40
N ARG A 43 -7.40 -14.10 15.54
CA ARG A 43 -7.55 -15.56 15.59
C ARG A 43 -8.97 -15.99 15.21
N PRO A 44 -9.14 -17.13 14.50
CA PRO A 44 -10.45 -17.72 14.31
C PRO A 44 -11.16 -17.95 15.65
N GLY A 45 -12.39 -17.45 15.77
CA GLY A 45 -13.21 -17.56 16.98
C GLY A 45 -13.05 -16.43 17.99
N ASP A 46 -12.06 -15.53 17.85
CA ASP A 46 -11.96 -14.36 18.72
C ASP A 46 -13.13 -13.39 18.46
N LEU A 47 -13.76 -12.91 19.53
CA LEU A 47 -14.81 -11.88 19.47
C LEU A 47 -14.30 -10.54 18.94
N TYR A 48 -12.99 -10.29 19.06
CA TYR A 48 -12.36 -9.03 18.72
C TYR A 48 -11.06 -9.22 17.96
N TRP A 49 -10.83 -8.33 17.00
CA TRP A 49 -9.51 -8.04 16.49
C TRP A 49 -8.84 -7.02 17.40
N ASN A 50 -7.66 -7.35 17.92
CA ASN A 50 -6.98 -6.51 18.91
C ASN A 50 -5.73 -5.90 18.28
N LEU A 51 -5.64 -4.57 18.24
CA LEU A 51 -4.42 -3.85 17.88
C LEU A 51 -3.59 -3.65 19.15
N HIS A 52 -2.39 -4.20 19.17
CA HIS A 52 -1.43 -4.07 20.26
C HIS A 52 -0.26 -3.22 19.84
N LEU A 53 0.31 -2.50 20.80
CA LEU A 53 1.70 -2.03 20.74
C LEU A 53 2.53 -2.91 21.66
N THR A 54 3.56 -3.55 21.13
CA THR A 54 4.40 -4.52 21.85
C THR A 54 5.87 -4.12 21.78
N LYS A 55 6.61 -4.37 22.87
CA LYS A 55 8.07 -4.29 22.89
C LYS A 55 8.69 -5.66 22.66
N ASN A 56 9.64 -5.73 21.74
CA ASN A 56 10.51 -6.90 21.58
C ASN A 56 11.43 -7.02 22.80
N VAL A 57 11.29 -8.13 23.52
CA VAL A 57 12.13 -8.52 24.66
C VAL A 57 12.59 -9.96 24.47
N THR A 58 13.63 -10.36 25.18
CA THR A 58 14.25 -11.69 25.05
C THR A 58 13.29 -12.82 25.46
N ASP A 59 12.47 -12.60 26.50
CA ASP A 59 11.44 -13.54 26.94
C ASP A 59 10.07 -13.17 26.35
N PRO A 60 9.52 -13.96 25.41
CA PRO A 60 8.24 -13.66 24.77
C PRO A 60 7.02 -13.86 25.67
N THR A 61 7.14 -14.57 26.81
CA THR A 61 5.99 -14.94 27.65
C THR A 61 5.46 -13.77 28.49
N ASP A 62 6.34 -12.88 28.94
CA ASP A 62 6.00 -11.70 29.75
C ASP A 62 6.30 -10.39 29.00
N LYS A 63 6.12 -10.39 27.68
CA LYS A 63 6.46 -9.23 26.84
C LYS A 63 5.58 -8.00 27.18
N PRO A 64 6.17 -6.81 27.39
CA PRO A 64 5.40 -5.58 27.52
C PRO A 64 4.53 -5.35 26.29
N LYS A 65 3.22 -5.27 26.52
CA LYS A 65 2.23 -4.99 25.49
C LYS A 65 1.10 -4.16 26.09
N ILE A 66 0.53 -3.27 25.30
CA ILE A 66 -0.72 -2.57 25.61
C ILE A 66 -1.63 -2.72 24.39
N THR A 67 -2.86 -3.15 24.62
CA THR A 67 -3.93 -3.14 23.63
C THR A 67 -4.36 -1.69 23.40
N ILE A 68 -4.18 -1.21 22.18
CA ILE A 68 -4.58 0.12 21.75
C ILE A 68 -6.08 0.16 21.52
N CYS A 69 -6.59 -0.78 20.74
CA CYS A 69 -8.02 -0.88 20.47
C CYS A 69 -8.47 -2.32 20.22
N LYS A 70 -9.76 -2.55 20.44
CA LYS A 70 -10.46 -3.80 20.13
C LYS A 70 -11.59 -3.49 19.16
N ILE A 71 -11.63 -4.22 18.05
CA ILE A 71 -12.63 -4.06 17.01
C ILE A 71 -13.45 -5.35 16.96
N SER A 72 -14.78 -5.26 17.07
CA SER A 72 -15.63 -6.45 17.00
C SER A 72 -15.44 -7.21 15.68
N THR A 73 -15.12 -8.51 15.77
CA THR A 73 -14.99 -9.39 14.60
C THR A 73 -16.29 -9.47 13.81
N GLN A 74 -17.43 -9.46 14.49
CA GLN A 74 -18.75 -9.51 13.85
C GLN A 74 -19.01 -8.24 13.02
N GLY A 75 -18.66 -7.06 13.54
CA GLY A 75 -18.81 -5.79 12.81
C GLY A 75 -17.90 -5.70 11.58
N LEU A 76 -16.65 -6.15 11.71
CA LEU A 76 -15.73 -6.21 10.58
C LEU A 76 -16.19 -7.21 9.53
N THR A 77 -16.49 -8.46 9.89
CA THR A 77 -16.84 -9.50 8.91
C THR A 77 -18.14 -9.22 8.16
N THR A 78 -19.13 -8.65 8.83
CA THR A 78 -20.43 -8.29 8.22
C THR A 78 -20.26 -7.19 7.17
N ASP A 79 -19.42 -6.18 7.45
CA ASP A 79 -19.36 -4.95 6.65
C ASP A 79 -18.00 -4.64 6.01
N PHE A 80 -17.03 -5.55 6.07
CA PHE A 80 -15.69 -5.36 5.51
C PHE A 80 -15.73 -4.95 4.04
N LYS A 81 -16.66 -5.52 3.26
CA LYS A 81 -16.84 -5.19 1.85
C LYS A 81 -17.29 -3.74 1.64
N ASN A 82 -18.18 -3.24 2.51
CA ASN A 82 -18.68 -1.87 2.44
C ASN A 82 -17.59 -0.89 2.89
N LEU A 83 -16.86 -1.21 3.96
CA LEU A 83 -15.69 -0.44 4.41
C LEU A 83 -14.64 -0.33 3.30
N CYS A 84 -14.28 -1.45 2.66
CA CYS A 84 -13.37 -1.45 1.52
C CYS A 84 -13.88 -0.56 0.37
N ARG A 85 -15.16 -0.69 -0.01
CA ARG A 85 -15.75 0.14 -1.08
C ARG A 85 -15.66 1.62 -0.75
N TYR A 86 -16.01 1.99 0.48
CA TYR A 86 -15.98 3.36 0.93
C TYR A 86 -14.54 3.88 0.91
N PHE A 87 -13.58 3.17 1.53
CA PHE A 87 -12.15 3.53 1.47
C PHE A 87 -11.67 3.75 0.03
N MET A 88 -11.96 2.80 -0.86
CA MET A 88 -11.59 2.91 -2.27
C MET A 88 -12.23 4.12 -2.96
N SER A 89 -13.46 4.50 -2.60
CA SER A 89 -14.12 5.70 -3.13
C SER A 89 -13.48 7.01 -2.67
N GLN A 90 -12.75 6.98 -1.56
CA GLN A 90 -12.03 8.14 -1.04
C GLN A 90 -10.72 8.37 -1.78
N ILE A 91 -10.03 7.29 -2.18
CA ILE A 91 -8.72 7.36 -2.84
C ILE A 91 -8.77 7.27 -4.37
N LEU A 92 -9.84 6.69 -4.94
CA LEU A 92 -10.00 6.52 -6.38
C LEU A 92 -11.07 7.44 -6.94
N GLU A 93 -10.83 7.90 -8.16
CA GLU A 93 -11.83 8.54 -9.00
C GLU A 93 -11.94 7.85 -10.36
N PRO A 94 -13.13 7.81 -10.98
CA PRO A 94 -13.28 7.29 -12.33
C PRO A 94 -12.37 8.04 -13.30
N PHE A 95 -11.65 7.32 -14.15
CA PHE A 95 -10.86 7.89 -15.22
C PHE A 95 -11.66 7.84 -16.53
N PRO A 96 -12.19 8.98 -17.03
CA PRO A 96 -13.01 8.98 -18.22
C PRO A 96 -12.13 8.76 -19.46
N ILE A 97 -12.28 7.59 -20.08
CA ILE A 97 -11.81 7.44 -21.46
C ILE A 97 -12.91 7.96 -22.37
N HIS A 98 -12.74 9.20 -22.83
CA HIS A 98 -13.60 9.79 -23.84
C HIS A 98 -13.50 8.95 -25.12
N ARG A 99 -14.48 8.05 -25.33
CA ARG A 99 -14.56 7.16 -26.50
C ARG A 99 -14.50 7.92 -27.83
N ASN A 100 -14.90 9.19 -27.84
CA ASN A 100 -14.90 10.07 -29.02
C ASN A 100 -13.60 10.89 -29.22
N ARG A 101 -12.60 10.79 -28.32
CA ARG A 101 -11.26 11.37 -28.51
C ARG A 101 -10.24 10.36 -29.06
N CYS A 102 -10.70 9.27 -29.70
CA CYS A 102 -9.88 8.31 -30.46
C CYS A 102 -9.08 8.91 -31.64
N LYS A 103 -8.97 10.24 -31.77
CA LYS A 103 -7.99 10.90 -32.64
C LYS A 103 -6.60 10.98 -32.00
N GLN A 104 -6.49 10.88 -30.67
CA GLN A 104 -5.21 10.83 -29.96
C GLN A 104 -4.91 9.37 -29.57
N ALA A 105 -3.80 8.83 -30.04
CA ALA A 105 -3.44 7.44 -29.78
C ALA A 105 -3.19 7.23 -28.28
N SER A 106 -4.12 6.55 -27.60
CA SER A 106 -3.95 6.15 -26.20
C SER A 106 -3.47 4.71 -26.14
N TYR A 107 -2.40 4.47 -25.40
CA TYR A 107 -1.82 3.14 -25.19
C TYR A 107 -1.96 2.73 -23.72
N LEU A 108 -2.25 1.47 -23.47
CA LEU A 108 -2.28 0.90 -22.14
C LEU A 108 -1.16 -0.12 -22.02
N ILE A 109 -0.32 0.06 -21.01
CA ILE A 109 0.65 -0.94 -20.60
C ILE A 109 0.17 -1.55 -19.27
N LYS A 110 -0.25 -2.81 -19.29
CA LYS A 110 -0.59 -3.51 -18.05
C LYS A 110 0.67 -3.78 -17.25
N HIS A 111 0.57 -3.74 -15.93
CA HIS A 111 1.71 -4.01 -15.06
C HIS A 111 2.25 -5.44 -15.24
N GLU A 112 1.37 -6.40 -15.55
CA GLU A 112 1.76 -7.77 -15.88
C GLU A 112 2.58 -7.84 -17.18
N ASP A 113 2.21 -7.05 -18.20
CA ASP A 113 2.97 -6.96 -19.45
C ASP A 113 4.36 -6.34 -19.22
N LEU A 114 4.51 -5.41 -18.28
CA LEU A 114 5.82 -4.87 -17.87
C LEU A 114 6.71 -5.94 -17.21
N LYS A 115 6.11 -6.81 -16.39
CA LYS A 115 6.85 -7.86 -15.66
C LYS A 115 7.23 -9.02 -16.56
N ASN A 116 6.27 -9.52 -17.36
CA ASN A 116 6.34 -10.81 -18.03
C ASN A 116 6.33 -10.70 -19.57
N GLY A 117 6.07 -9.52 -20.12
CA GLY A 117 5.95 -9.33 -21.57
C GLY A 117 7.29 -9.45 -22.29
N LYS A 118 7.34 -10.26 -23.35
CA LYS A 118 8.54 -10.46 -24.19
C LYS A 118 9.09 -9.15 -24.78
N ALA A 119 8.22 -8.17 -25.08
CA ALA A 119 8.60 -6.85 -25.59
C ALA A 119 9.32 -6.02 -24.51
N PHE A 120 8.74 -5.93 -23.31
CA PHE A 120 9.31 -5.18 -22.19
C PHE A 120 10.51 -5.88 -21.54
N GLY A 121 10.60 -7.21 -21.60
CA GLY A 121 11.78 -7.96 -21.16
C GLY A 121 13.04 -7.61 -21.96
N ARG A 122 12.91 -7.40 -23.28
CA ARG A 122 14.03 -6.92 -24.12
C ARG A 122 14.42 -5.49 -23.78
N PHE A 123 13.44 -4.62 -23.57
CA PHE A 123 13.66 -3.24 -23.12
C PHE A 123 14.39 -3.19 -21.77
N ARG A 124 13.93 -3.96 -20.77
CA ARG A 124 14.56 -4.05 -19.44
C ARG A 124 16.00 -4.56 -19.49
N LYS A 125 16.28 -5.56 -20.33
CA LYS A 125 17.65 -6.06 -20.56
C LYS A 125 18.54 -4.98 -21.17
N GLY A 126 18.05 -4.25 -22.17
CA GLY A 126 18.80 -3.18 -22.81
C GLY A 126 19.09 -2.03 -21.84
N MET A 127 18.08 -1.58 -21.08
CA MET A 127 18.26 -0.53 -20.07
C MET A 127 19.26 -0.95 -18.99
N LYS A 128 19.16 -2.20 -18.50
CA LYS A 128 20.13 -2.76 -17.53
C LYS A 128 21.55 -2.77 -18.10
N SER A 129 21.72 -3.17 -19.36
CA SER A 129 23.03 -3.17 -20.02
C SER A 129 23.59 -1.75 -20.17
N THR A 130 22.78 -0.78 -20.59
CA THR A 130 23.19 0.62 -20.67
C THR A 130 23.57 1.17 -19.29
N PHE A 131 22.77 0.88 -18.27
CA PHE A 131 23.07 1.29 -16.90
C PHE A 131 24.39 0.68 -16.40
N GLN A 132 24.67 -0.58 -16.72
CA GLN A 132 25.94 -1.23 -16.40
C GLN A 132 27.16 -0.63 -17.13
N LYS A 133 26.97 0.08 -18.25
CA LYS A 133 28.06 0.80 -18.93
C LYS A 133 28.40 2.10 -18.22
N CYS A 134 27.41 2.78 -17.67
CA CYS A 134 27.58 4.03 -16.96
C CYS A 134 27.63 3.87 -15.43
N SER A 135 27.72 2.63 -14.92
CA SER A 135 27.88 2.35 -13.50
C SER A 135 28.82 1.18 -13.25
N LYS A 136 29.52 1.23 -12.12
CA LYS A 136 30.46 0.19 -11.70
C LYS A 136 30.31 -0.07 -10.21
N ARG A 137 30.27 -1.34 -9.84
CA ARG A 137 30.38 -1.75 -8.45
C ARG A 137 31.85 -1.65 -8.01
N VAL A 138 32.09 -0.94 -6.91
CA VAL A 138 33.42 -0.80 -6.30
C VAL A 138 33.40 -1.59 -4.99
N GLY A 139 34.07 -2.75 -4.96
CA GLY A 139 34.02 -3.65 -3.81
C GLY A 139 32.63 -4.23 -3.51
N LYS A 140 32.39 -4.66 -2.26
CA LYS A 140 31.13 -5.31 -1.87
C LYS A 140 29.99 -4.33 -1.57
N LYS A 141 30.31 -3.11 -1.09
CA LYS A 141 29.34 -2.16 -0.52
C LYS A 141 29.14 -0.87 -1.33
N GLU A 142 29.95 -0.59 -2.34
CA GLU A 142 29.91 0.69 -3.06
C GLU A 142 29.50 0.50 -4.52
N PHE A 143 28.65 1.41 -5.02
CA PHE A 143 28.18 1.46 -6.39
C PHE A 143 28.42 2.88 -6.90
N ARG A 144 29.29 3.03 -7.91
CA ARG A 144 29.58 4.32 -8.54
C ARG A 144 28.82 4.44 -9.85
N VAL A 145 28.11 5.54 -10.03
CA VAL A 145 27.56 5.96 -11.31
C VAL A 145 28.53 6.99 -11.91
N HIS A 146 28.99 6.75 -13.13
CA HIS A 146 29.87 7.67 -13.84
C HIS A 146 29.13 8.96 -14.20
N ARG A 147 29.85 10.10 -14.29
CA ARG A 147 29.30 11.32 -14.89
C ARG A 147 28.80 10.96 -16.30
N ASN A 148 27.62 11.47 -16.67
CA ASN A 148 26.93 11.25 -17.96
C ASN A 148 25.98 10.03 -18.07
N ALA A 149 25.66 9.34 -16.97
CA ALA A 149 24.66 8.25 -16.98
C ALA A 149 23.30 8.68 -17.55
N GLU A 150 22.85 9.90 -17.25
CA GLU A 150 21.60 10.46 -17.79
C GLU A 150 21.65 10.59 -19.31
N ALA A 151 22.73 11.11 -19.88
CA ALA A 151 22.89 11.25 -21.32
C ALA A 151 22.95 9.87 -22.01
N GLU A 152 23.63 8.88 -21.43
CA GLU A 152 23.70 7.51 -21.95
C GLU A 152 22.33 6.81 -21.95
N ILE A 153 21.59 6.93 -20.84
CA ILE A 153 20.22 6.39 -20.73
C ILE A 153 19.30 7.10 -21.71
N THR A 154 19.42 8.42 -21.84
CA THR A 154 18.60 9.24 -22.74
C THR A 154 18.90 8.91 -24.20
N ALA A 155 20.17 8.80 -24.59
CA ALA A 155 20.59 8.42 -25.93
C ALA A 155 20.11 7.01 -26.29
N TRP A 156 20.21 6.08 -25.34
CA TRP A 156 19.68 4.73 -25.51
C TRP A 156 18.16 4.74 -25.69
N ALA A 157 17.42 5.43 -24.82
CA ALA A 157 15.95 5.50 -24.89
C ALA A 157 15.46 6.19 -26.16
N SER A 158 16.23 7.17 -26.66
CA SER A 158 15.91 7.95 -27.86
C SER A 158 16.34 7.28 -29.16
N SER A 159 17.03 6.13 -29.10
CA SER A 159 17.42 5.42 -30.32
C SER A 159 16.19 4.90 -31.05
N ARG A 160 16.19 5.02 -32.39
CA ARG A 160 15.05 4.61 -33.23
C ARG A 160 14.68 3.14 -33.03
N GLU A 161 15.67 2.28 -32.81
CA GLU A 161 15.46 0.86 -32.53
C GLU A 161 14.76 0.64 -31.19
N ASN A 162 15.16 1.36 -30.14
CA ASN A 162 14.55 1.22 -28.82
C ASN A 162 13.16 1.87 -28.76
N GLN A 163 12.97 3.02 -29.41
CA GLN A 163 11.65 3.60 -29.61
C GLN A 163 10.72 2.62 -30.33
N HIS A 164 11.19 1.96 -31.40
CA HIS A 164 10.40 0.94 -32.08
C HIS A 164 10.08 -0.27 -31.18
N ARG A 165 11.03 -0.72 -30.35
CA ARG A 165 10.81 -1.80 -29.37
C ARG A 165 9.81 -1.41 -28.29
N ILE A 166 9.83 -0.17 -27.81
CA ILE A 166 8.85 0.35 -26.84
C ILE A 166 7.47 0.41 -27.51
N LEU A 167 7.37 1.06 -28.68
CA LEU A 167 6.13 1.24 -29.43
C LEU A 167 5.49 -0.08 -29.87
N SER A 168 6.28 -1.07 -30.29
CA SER A 168 5.78 -2.41 -30.64
C SER A 168 5.27 -3.21 -29.43
N GLY A 169 5.72 -2.86 -28.22
CA GLY A 169 5.17 -3.40 -26.97
C GLY A 169 3.89 -2.69 -26.53
N LEU A 170 3.58 -1.50 -27.06
CA LEU A 170 2.39 -0.75 -26.68
C LEU A 170 1.15 -1.34 -27.33
N ARG A 171 0.15 -1.64 -26.50
CA ARG A 171 -1.18 -2.01 -26.96
C ARG A 171 -2.09 -0.80 -26.90
N ARG A 172 -2.87 -0.56 -27.95
CA ARG A 172 -3.94 0.45 -27.91
C ARG A 172 -4.90 0.12 -26.77
N VAL A 173 -5.44 1.16 -26.15
CA VAL A 173 -6.47 1.00 -25.12
C VAL A 173 -7.63 0.14 -25.67
N PRO A 174 -8.01 -0.96 -25.00
CA PRO A 174 -9.08 -1.81 -25.47
C PRO A 174 -10.45 -1.11 -25.33
N ARG A 175 -11.39 -1.44 -26.21
CA ARG A 175 -12.77 -0.91 -26.14
C ARG A 175 -13.54 -1.39 -24.90
N ARG A 176 -13.16 -2.56 -24.39
CA ARG A 176 -13.75 -3.20 -23.20
C ARG A 176 -12.60 -3.66 -22.31
N PHE A 177 -12.66 -3.31 -21.03
CA PHE A 177 -11.71 -3.78 -20.04
C PHE A 177 -12.15 -5.10 -19.46
N SER A 178 -11.18 -5.88 -19.00
CA SER A 178 -11.43 -7.06 -18.19
C SER A 178 -12.24 -6.68 -16.95
N LYS A 179 -13.04 -7.62 -16.44
CA LYS A 179 -13.67 -7.47 -15.12
C LYS A 179 -12.67 -7.69 -13.99
N ASN A 180 -11.52 -8.28 -14.28
CA ASN A 180 -10.45 -8.53 -13.30
C ASN A 180 -9.85 -7.22 -12.80
N ILE A 181 -9.32 -7.28 -11.57
CA ILE A 181 -8.56 -6.18 -10.99
C ILE A 181 -7.17 -6.21 -11.60
N GLU A 182 -6.79 -5.14 -12.28
CA GLU A 182 -5.48 -5.01 -12.91
C GLU A 182 -4.99 -3.57 -12.75
N SER A 183 -3.68 -3.37 -12.69
CA SER A 183 -3.07 -2.03 -12.73
C SER A 183 -2.24 -1.85 -13.99
N GLY A 184 -2.04 -0.60 -14.38
CA GLY A 184 -1.25 -0.29 -15.57
C GLY A 184 -0.90 1.19 -15.68
N ILE A 185 -0.22 1.50 -16.78
CA ILE A 185 0.15 2.84 -17.17
C ILE A 185 -0.63 3.15 -18.45
N LEU A 186 -1.44 4.21 -18.38
CA LEU A 186 -2.08 4.80 -19.54
C LEU A 186 -1.15 5.89 -20.10
N LEU A 187 -0.79 5.74 -21.37
CA LEU A 187 -0.04 6.72 -22.13
C LEU A 187 -0.98 7.44 -23.07
N THR A 188 -1.03 8.76 -22.95
CA THR A 188 -1.70 9.65 -23.91
C THR A 188 -0.66 10.61 -24.49
N GLU A 189 -1.04 11.42 -25.48
CA GLU A 189 -0.16 12.47 -26.01
C GLU A 189 0.20 13.53 -24.97
N LYS A 190 -0.60 13.69 -23.92
CA LYS A 190 -0.46 14.78 -22.94
C LYS A 190 0.13 14.34 -21.61
N GLU A 191 -0.13 13.11 -21.21
CA GLU A 191 0.19 12.63 -19.88
C GLU A 191 0.43 11.12 -19.83
N VAL A 192 1.18 10.75 -18.79
CA VAL A 192 1.40 9.38 -18.34
C VAL A 192 0.65 9.21 -17.03
N THR A 193 -0.37 8.36 -17.01
CA THR A 193 -1.27 8.22 -15.87
C THR A 193 -1.28 6.79 -15.36
N GLY A 194 -0.99 6.60 -14.07
CA GLY A 194 -1.21 5.32 -13.41
C GLY A 194 -2.70 5.04 -13.27
N VAL A 195 -3.14 3.85 -13.71
CA VAL A 195 -4.55 3.47 -13.70
C VAL A 195 -4.78 2.13 -13.05
N ILE A 196 -5.97 1.98 -12.46
CA ILE A 196 -6.48 0.73 -11.90
C ILE A 196 -7.76 0.37 -12.65
N MET A 197 -7.83 -0.86 -13.16
CA MET A 197 -9.01 -1.43 -13.80
C MET A 197 -9.77 -2.23 -12.74
N VAL A 198 -11.04 -1.88 -12.52
CA VAL A 198 -11.92 -2.61 -11.60
C VAL A 198 -13.30 -2.74 -12.23
N GLY A 199 -13.80 -3.97 -12.39
CA GLY A 199 -15.15 -4.21 -12.89
C GLY A 199 -15.42 -3.64 -14.28
N GLY A 200 -14.42 -3.68 -15.18
CA GLY A 200 -14.55 -3.15 -16.54
C GLY A 200 -14.47 -1.62 -16.66
N LYS A 201 -14.17 -0.91 -15.58
CA LYS A 201 -13.98 0.54 -15.55
C LYS A 201 -12.54 0.88 -15.16
N LEU A 202 -12.08 2.06 -15.57
CA LEU A 202 -10.79 2.60 -15.18
C LEU A 202 -10.95 3.63 -14.09
N TYR A 203 -9.98 3.64 -13.18
CA TYR A 203 -9.85 4.57 -12.09
C TYR A 203 -8.41 5.08 -12.06
N ARG A 204 -8.23 6.28 -11.51
CA ARG A 204 -6.93 6.78 -11.09
C ARG A 204 -6.98 7.17 -9.62
N LEU A 205 -5.81 7.29 -9.00
CA LEU A 205 -5.70 7.90 -7.68
C LEU A 205 -6.11 9.37 -7.77
N LYS A 206 -6.92 9.84 -6.81
CA LYS A 206 -7.22 11.26 -6.67
C LYS A 206 -5.92 12.01 -6.35
N GLN A 207 -5.71 13.14 -6.99
CA GLN A 207 -4.57 14.00 -6.69
C GLN A 207 -4.89 14.89 -5.49
N GLY A 208 -3.90 15.16 -4.64
CA GLY A 208 -4.03 16.09 -3.51
C GLY A 208 -4.82 15.57 -2.31
N VAL A 209 -5.17 14.28 -2.26
CA VAL A 209 -5.82 13.70 -1.07
C VAL A 209 -4.75 13.35 -0.04
N ALA A 210 -4.79 13.98 1.14
CA ALA A 210 -3.90 13.62 2.23
C ALA A 210 -4.32 12.29 2.84
N ALA A 211 -3.36 11.47 3.27
CA ALA A 211 -3.65 10.19 3.93
C ALA A 211 -4.55 10.39 5.16
N GLN A 212 -4.35 11.48 5.89
CA GLN A 212 -5.16 11.85 7.05
C GLN A 212 -6.63 12.05 6.69
N ASP A 213 -6.94 12.69 5.55
CA ASP A 213 -8.33 12.93 5.12
C ASP A 213 -9.03 11.59 4.81
N VAL A 214 -8.30 10.64 4.22
CA VAL A 214 -8.80 9.30 3.98
C VAL A 214 -9.10 8.59 5.29
N PHE A 215 -8.22 8.69 6.29
CA PHE A 215 -8.48 8.08 7.61
C PHE A 215 -9.65 8.76 8.32
N LEU A 216 -9.73 10.09 8.31
CA LEU A 216 -10.84 10.85 8.91
C LEU A 216 -12.18 10.59 8.22
N SER A 217 -12.16 10.16 6.96
CA SER A 217 -13.38 9.69 6.31
C SER A 217 -13.90 8.36 6.89
N LEU A 218 -13.01 7.54 7.48
CA LEU A 218 -13.32 6.21 8.01
C LEU A 218 -13.60 6.19 9.51
N ILE A 219 -12.99 7.11 10.26
CA ILE A 219 -13.09 7.18 11.72
C ILE A 219 -13.39 8.61 12.15
N SER A 220 -14.18 8.78 13.20
CA SER A 220 -14.48 10.12 13.72
C SER A 220 -13.20 10.82 14.20
N GLN A 221 -13.16 12.15 14.11
CA GLN A 221 -12.05 12.94 14.65
C GLN A 221 -11.84 12.67 16.14
N ALA A 222 -12.93 12.43 16.88
CA ALA A 222 -12.88 12.05 18.29
C ALA A 222 -12.16 10.70 18.48
N LEU A 223 -12.54 9.67 17.72
CA LEU A 223 -11.87 8.37 17.79
C LEU A 223 -10.40 8.46 17.36
N LEU A 224 -10.08 9.20 16.30
CA LEU A 224 -8.69 9.41 15.89
C LEU A 224 -7.86 10.04 17.01
N THR A 225 -8.42 11.06 17.68
CA THR A 225 -7.76 11.75 18.79
C THR A 225 -7.53 10.81 19.97
N GLN A 226 -8.54 10.03 20.35
CA GLN A 226 -8.43 9.02 21.42
C GLN A 226 -7.38 7.96 21.08
N LEU A 227 -7.38 7.42 19.85
CA LEU A 227 -6.39 6.44 19.41
C LEU A 227 -4.98 7.04 19.40
N HIS A 228 -4.83 8.28 18.95
CA HIS A 228 -3.53 8.95 18.92
C HIS A 228 -2.96 9.16 20.33
N GLU A 229 -3.78 9.66 21.27
CA GLU A 229 -3.39 9.78 22.67
C GLU A 229 -3.04 8.43 23.28
N LYS A 230 -3.88 7.42 23.06
CA LYS A 230 -3.66 6.06 23.53
C LYS A 230 -2.34 5.48 23.02
N ILE A 231 -2.04 5.65 21.72
CA ILE A 231 -0.77 5.22 21.12
C ILE A 231 0.41 5.95 21.76
N ARG A 232 0.32 7.27 21.91
CA ARG A 232 1.40 8.08 22.51
C ARG A 232 1.71 7.64 23.94
N HIS A 233 0.68 7.44 24.77
CA HIS A 233 0.84 6.94 26.13
C HIS A 233 1.38 5.51 26.15
N ALA A 234 0.86 4.64 25.28
CA ALA A 234 1.32 3.28 25.17
C ALA A 234 2.81 3.20 24.79
N ILE A 235 3.28 4.03 23.85
CA ILE A 235 4.71 4.12 23.48
C ILE A 235 5.55 4.43 24.73
N SER A 236 5.19 5.45 25.49
CA SER A 236 5.94 5.84 26.70
C SER A 236 6.05 4.69 27.71
N HIS A 237 4.93 4.04 28.02
CA HIS A 237 4.89 2.98 29.03
C HIS A 237 5.53 1.67 28.56
N VAL A 238 5.22 1.23 27.34
CA VAL A 238 5.76 -0.02 26.76
C VAL A 238 7.26 0.10 26.53
N LEU A 239 7.76 1.28 26.13
CA LEU A 239 9.19 1.49 25.94
C LEU A 239 9.96 1.42 27.26
N ALA A 240 9.41 1.95 28.36
CA ALA A 240 10.03 1.95 29.68
C ALA A 240 9.97 0.59 30.39
N ALA A 241 8.98 -0.25 30.09
CA ALA A 241 8.79 -1.54 30.73
C ALA A 241 9.68 -2.65 30.16
N SER A 242 9.99 -3.63 31.00
CA SER A 242 10.67 -4.88 30.64
C SER A 242 9.72 -6.08 30.71
N LEU A 243 8.64 -5.99 31.50
CA LEU A 243 7.65 -7.04 31.71
C LEU A 243 6.20 -6.53 31.49
N TYR A 244 5.25 -7.42 31.15
CA TYR A 244 3.84 -7.05 30.95
C TYR A 244 3.21 -6.51 32.23
N LYS A 245 3.51 -7.11 33.38
CA LYS A 245 2.97 -6.70 34.70
C LYS A 245 3.21 -5.22 35.02
N GLN A 246 4.25 -4.60 34.44
CA GLN A 246 4.56 -3.18 34.63
C GLN A 246 3.65 -2.24 33.83
N VAL A 247 3.02 -2.76 32.77
CA VAL A 247 2.14 -2.00 31.86
C VAL A 247 0.68 -2.43 31.93
N GLU A 248 0.36 -3.55 32.57
CA GLU A 248 -0.99 -4.13 32.67
C GLU A 248 -2.06 -3.12 33.11
N ARG A 249 -1.76 -2.26 34.09
CA ARG A 249 -2.70 -1.22 34.55
C ARG A 249 -3.10 -0.20 33.48
N TRP A 250 -2.33 -0.11 32.40
CA TRP A 250 -2.56 0.78 31.26
C TRP A 250 -3.19 0.04 30.07
N ASP A 251 -3.50 -1.25 30.21
CA ASP A 251 -4.16 -2.06 29.19
C ASP A 251 -5.69 -1.86 29.19
N ASN A 252 -6.10 -0.60 28.98
CA ASN A 252 -7.50 -0.21 28.77
C ASN A 252 -7.74 0.13 27.27
N PRO A 253 -8.09 -0.85 26.43
CA PRO A 253 -8.25 -0.61 24.99
C PRO A 253 -9.42 0.31 24.70
N VAL A 254 -9.30 1.08 23.61
CA VAL A 254 -10.44 1.77 23.01
C VAL A 254 -11.32 0.73 22.31
N GLU A 255 -12.59 0.64 22.69
CA GLU A 255 -13.55 -0.20 21.98
C GLU A 255 -14.03 0.51 20.72
N VAL A 256 -13.88 -0.15 19.58
CA VAL A 256 -14.25 0.38 18.27
C VAL A 256 -15.39 -0.45 17.72
N PHE A 257 -16.53 0.20 17.55
CA PHE A 257 -17.70 -0.36 16.92
C PHE A 257 -17.76 0.10 15.47
N VAL A 258 -18.00 -0.85 14.56
CA VAL A 258 -18.21 -0.54 13.14
C VAL A 258 -19.68 -0.14 12.99
N VAL A 259 -19.94 1.15 12.83
CA VAL A 259 -21.28 1.70 12.59
C VAL A 259 -21.32 2.29 11.20
N TYR A 260 -22.28 1.85 10.37
CA TYR A 260 -22.48 2.40 9.04
C TYR A 260 -23.59 3.47 9.07
N ALA A 261 -23.24 4.71 8.78
CA ALA A 261 -24.23 5.73 8.41
C ALA A 261 -24.41 5.66 6.88
N PRO A 262 -25.60 5.31 6.36
CA PRO A 262 -25.87 5.43 4.94
C PRO A 262 -25.66 6.88 4.50
N ALA A 263 -25.05 7.05 3.33
CA ALA A 263 -24.50 8.30 2.80
C ALA A 263 -25.49 9.47 2.63
N GLU A 264 -26.75 9.32 3.05
CA GLU A 264 -27.78 10.35 3.03
C GLU A 264 -27.81 11.20 4.30
N ASN A 265 -27.20 10.76 5.41
CA ASN A 265 -27.05 11.58 6.61
C ASN A 265 -25.57 11.78 6.92
N LYS A 266 -25.12 13.02 6.72
CA LYS A 266 -23.81 13.52 7.14
C LYS A 266 -23.74 13.56 8.66
N GLU A 267 -23.56 12.41 9.30
CA GLU A 267 -22.96 12.29 10.63
C GLU A 267 -22.75 10.80 10.91
N VAL A 268 -21.48 10.39 10.88
CA VAL A 268 -21.05 9.10 11.40
C VAL A 268 -20.84 9.30 12.90
N CYS A 269 -21.82 8.89 13.71
CA CYS A 269 -21.60 8.74 15.14
C CYS A 269 -20.84 7.43 15.39
N VAL A 270 -19.60 7.57 15.84
CA VAL A 270 -18.88 6.62 16.70
C VAL A 270 -18.51 7.37 17.97
#